data_AF-A0A5K1JYZ5-F1
#
_entry.id   AF-A0A5K1JYZ5-F1
#
_cell.length_a   1.000
_cell.length_b   1.000
_cell.length_c   1.000
_cell.angle_alpha   90.00
_cell.angle_beta   90.00
_cell.angle_gamma   90.00
#
_symmetry.space_group_name_H-M   'P 1'
#
loop_
_entity.id
_entity.type
_entity.pdbx_description
1 polymer ?
#
loop_
_entity_poly.entity_id
_entity_poly.type
_entity_poly.pdbx_seq_one_letter_code
_entity_poly.pdbx_strand_id
1 'polypeptide(L)'
;MTKSYEKLLASCQSLSEQLYLPMPTLKTASQKAESIQIGMNTGSNILGGDSEEFGGGGKWEDEEERRFFEEIPDLKDYVPRSVLGLEGDADEDREDGQEKERKEKERVEEEVRKLEEELAEMKVDEDGRVLPNGKTNGEVADDNVDDVPTPTPGTPKESPTTTPQLAPQGPSQLLTALLARLPDATNRSLIDQAAVDFAFLNSKAARKRLVKFMGQVPKNRSDLLPHYARLVAILNRYMPDVGTEIVAALDDEFRYLQRKKNV
;
A
#
# COMPACT_ATOMS: atom_id res chain seq x y z
N MET A 1 -13.57 38.76 -18.97
CA MET A 1 -14.52 37.75 -19.50
C MET A 1 -13.66 36.64 -20.09
N THR A 2 -13.82 35.39 -19.68
CA THR A 2 -12.95 34.30 -20.16
C THR A 2 -13.32 33.93 -21.59
N LYS A 3 -12.35 33.61 -22.46
CA LYS A 3 -12.61 33.16 -23.85
C LYS A 3 -13.59 31.98 -23.92
N SER A 4 -13.59 31.13 -22.90
CA SER A 4 -14.55 30.03 -22.74
C SER A 4 -15.99 30.50 -22.57
N TYR A 5 -16.21 31.60 -21.84
CA TYR A 5 -17.54 32.18 -21.66
C TYR A 5 -18.08 32.77 -22.97
N GLU A 6 -17.22 33.43 -23.75
CA GLU A 6 -17.59 33.98 -25.06
C GLU A 6 -17.98 32.87 -26.06
N LYS A 7 -17.22 31.75 -26.09
CA LYS A 7 -17.54 30.59 -26.93
C LYS A 7 -18.85 29.93 -26.48
N LEU A 8 -19.06 29.73 -25.18
CA LEU A 8 -20.32 29.18 -24.66
C LEU A 8 -21.51 30.08 -24.99
N LEU A 9 -21.37 31.39 -24.81
CA LEU A 9 -22.39 32.37 -25.17
C LEU A 9 -22.75 32.26 -26.66
N ALA A 10 -21.76 32.22 -27.55
CA ALA A 10 -21.98 32.08 -29.00
C ALA A 10 -22.67 30.76 -29.37
N SER A 11 -22.26 29.64 -28.77
CA SER A 11 -22.91 28.34 -28.99
C SER A 11 -24.36 28.31 -28.49
N CYS A 12 -24.62 28.87 -27.30
CA CYS A 12 -25.97 28.95 -26.77
C CYS A 12 -26.85 29.89 -27.62
N GLN A 13 -26.31 31.00 -28.13
CA GLN A 13 -27.02 31.89 -29.06
C GLN A 13 -27.43 31.16 -30.33
N SER A 14 -26.49 30.44 -30.96
CA SER A 14 -26.77 29.66 -32.17
C SER A 14 -27.83 28.57 -31.95
N LEU A 15 -27.77 27.87 -30.80
CA LEU A 15 -28.77 26.85 -30.46
C LEU A 15 -30.16 27.48 -30.20
N SER A 16 -30.20 28.65 -29.55
CA SER A 16 -31.44 29.40 -29.29
C SER A 16 -32.15 29.79 -30.59
N GLU A 17 -31.38 30.23 -31.59
CA GLU A 17 -31.88 30.57 -32.92
C GLU A 17 -32.44 29.36 -33.66
N GLN A 18 -31.74 28.22 -33.62
CA GLN A 18 -32.20 26.97 -34.25
C GLN A 18 -33.48 26.42 -33.61
N LEU A 19 -33.61 26.55 -32.29
CA LEU A 19 -34.77 26.06 -31.55
C LEU A 19 -35.91 27.07 -31.49
N TYR A 20 -35.75 28.28 -32.03
CA TYR A 20 -36.70 29.40 -31.92
C TYR A 20 -37.12 29.69 -30.47
N LEU A 21 -36.19 29.51 -29.53
CA LEU A 21 -36.40 29.79 -28.10
C LEU A 21 -35.66 31.07 -27.70
N PRO A 22 -36.13 31.79 -26.67
CA PRO A 22 -35.42 32.96 -26.15
C PRO A 22 -34.14 32.55 -25.43
N MET A 23 -33.09 33.36 -25.60
CA MET A 23 -31.77 33.13 -25.03
C MET A 23 -31.82 33.06 -23.49
N PRO A 24 -31.41 31.95 -22.84
CA PRO A 24 -31.26 31.88 -21.39
C PRO A 24 -30.17 32.84 -20.86
N THR A 25 -30.43 33.43 -19.69
CA THR A 25 -29.47 34.30 -18.99
C THR A 25 -28.35 33.48 -18.35
N LEU A 26 -27.13 33.59 -18.89
CA LEU A 26 -25.95 32.94 -18.31
C LEU A 26 -25.40 33.77 -17.15
N LYS A 27 -25.30 33.18 -15.95
CA LYS A 27 -24.64 33.80 -14.80
C LYS A 27 -23.18 34.08 -15.16
N THR A 28 -22.75 35.35 -15.09
CA THR A 28 -21.35 35.71 -15.34
C THR A 28 -20.50 35.11 -14.23
N ALA A 29 -19.48 34.33 -14.59
CA ALA A 29 -18.57 33.64 -13.67
C ALA A 29 -17.62 34.59 -12.92
N SER A 30 -18.16 35.61 -12.26
CA SER A 30 -17.40 36.61 -11.50
C SER A 30 -17.59 36.50 -9.99
N GLN A 31 -18.32 35.52 -9.46
CA GLN A 31 -18.43 35.35 -8.01
C GLN A 31 -18.19 33.92 -7.53
N LYS A 32 -17.15 33.82 -6.70
CA LYS A 32 -16.74 32.74 -5.78
C LYS A 32 -16.27 31.42 -6.39
N ALA A 33 -14.97 31.38 -6.73
CA ALA A 33 -14.18 30.17 -6.54
C ALA A 33 -13.86 30.00 -5.04
N GLU A 34 -14.84 29.57 -4.25
CA GLU A 34 -14.65 29.07 -2.87
C GLU A 34 -15.10 27.60 -2.78
N SER A 35 -14.95 26.84 -3.87
CA SER A 35 -15.01 25.38 -3.79
C SER A 35 -13.59 24.87 -3.61
N ILE A 36 -13.33 24.31 -2.44
CA ILE A 36 -12.10 23.60 -2.06
C ILE A 36 -11.66 22.70 -3.23
N GLN A 37 -10.60 23.10 -3.94
CA GLN A 37 -9.92 22.25 -4.91
C GLN A 37 -9.16 21.15 -4.15
N ILE A 38 -9.81 20.01 -3.97
CA ILE A 38 -9.15 18.74 -3.65
C ILE A 38 -8.87 18.04 -4.98
N GLY A 39 -7.59 17.75 -5.26
CA GLY A 39 -7.20 16.81 -6.31
C GLY A 39 -6.73 17.37 -7.66
N MET A 40 -6.13 18.57 -7.72
CA MET A 40 -5.42 19.04 -8.92
C MET A 40 -3.91 19.10 -8.67
N ASN A 41 -3.23 17.96 -8.70
CA ASN A 41 -1.77 17.93 -8.74
C ASN A 41 -1.16 16.94 -9.77
N THR A 42 -1.96 16.46 -10.73
CA THR A 42 -1.44 15.72 -11.90
C THR A 42 -2.34 16.03 -13.10
N GLY A 43 -1.98 17.04 -13.89
CA GLY A 43 -2.75 17.42 -15.09
C GLY A 43 -3.46 18.78 -14.99
N SER A 44 -2.68 19.86 -14.99
CA SER A 44 -3.17 21.22 -15.27
C SER A 44 -3.57 21.40 -16.75
N ASN A 45 -4.29 20.44 -17.34
CA ASN A 45 -4.81 20.52 -18.71
C ASN A 45 -6.34 20.43 -18.84
N ILE A 46 -7.10 20.14 -17.77
CA ILE A 46 -8.57 20.02 -17.86
C ILE A 46 -9.30 21.37 -18.00
N LEU A 47 -8.63 22.51 -17.83
CA LEU A 47 -9.28 23.83 -17.95
C LEU A 47 -8.58 24.82 -18.90
N GLY A 48 -7.72 24.36 -19.82
CA GLY A 48 -7.00 25.31 -20.67
C GLY A 48 -6.22 24.80 -21.89
N GLY A 49 -6.42 23.56 -22.35
CA GLY A 49 -5.70 23.03 -23.50
C GLY A 49 -6.63 22.56 -24.62
N ASP A 50 -6.61 23.30 -25.71
CA ASP A 50 -6.96 22.96 -27.09
C ASP A 50 -7.50 21.53 -27.36
N SER A 51 -8.76 21.47 -27.80
CA SER A 51 -9.43 20.23 -28.23
C SER A 51 -9.67 20.33 -29.74
N GLU A 52 -8.67 19.97 -30.54
CA GLU A 52 -8.78 19.71 -31.98
C GLU A 52 -7.72 18.67 -32.46
N GLU A 53 -7.15 17.85 -31.58
CA GLU A 53 -6.33 16.69 -31.99
C GLU A 53 -6.87 15.41 -31.34
N PHE A 54 -7.50 14.60 -32.19
CA PHE A 54 -8.30 13.45 -31.81
C PHE A 54 -7.39 12.28 -31.39
N GLY A 55 -7.11 12.18 -30.09
CA GLY A 55 -6.40 11.05 -29.49
C GLY A 55 -6.15 11.23 -27.99
N GLY A 56 -7.17 10.99 -27.15
CA GLY A 56 -6.94 10.65 -25.74
C GLY A 56 -6.98 11.78 -24.71
N GLY A 57 -7.97 12.67 -24.74
CA GLY A 57 -8.36 13.46 -23.55
C GLY A 57 -9.06 12.59 -22.49
N GLY A 58 -8.43 11.50 -22.07
CA GLY A 58 -8.96 10.56 -21.08
C GLY A 58 -8.65 11.01 -19.64
N LYS A 59 -9.27 10.36 -18.66
CA LYS A 59 -8.92 10.46 -17.23
C LYS A 59 -7.48 9.99 -16.91
N TRP A 60 -6.74 9.54 -17.92
CA TRP A 60 -5.42 8.94 -17.84
C TRP A 60 -4.42 9.83 -18.57
N GLU A 61 -3.25 10.02 -17.98
CA GLU A 61 -2.15 10.79 -18.59
C GLU A 61 -1.60 10.06 -19.82
N ASP A 62 -1.55 8.72 -19.76
CA ASP A 62 -1.19 7.87 -20.88
C ASP A 62 -1.89 6.49 -20.81
N GLU A 63 -1.70 5.67 -21.86
CA GLU A 63 -2.26 4.32 -21.92
C GLU A 63 -1.55 3.34 -20.97
N GLU A 64 -0.33 3.65 -20.52
CA GLU A 64 0.41 2.81 -19.57
C GLU A 64 -0.16 2.96 -18.16
N GLU A 65 -0.47 4.19 -17.74
CA GLU A 65 -1.17 4.51 -16.50
C GLU A 65 -2.55 3.83 -16.48
N ARG A 66 -3.28 3.92 -17.60
CA ARG A 66 -4.55 3.20 -17.76
C ARG A 66 -4.39 1.71 -17.51
N ARG A 67 -3.41 1.07 -18.16
CA ARG A 67 -3.13 -0.36 -17.97
C ARG A 67 -2.73 -0.66 -16.54
N PHE A 68 -1.94 0.21 -15.91
CA PHE A 68 -1.51 0.05 -14.53
C PHE A 68 -2.68 0.03 -13.53
N PHE A 69 -3.76 0.78 -13.77
CA PHE A 69 -4.91 0.79 -12.84
C PHE A 69 -6.07 -0.12 -13.26
N GLU A 70 -6.27 -0.36 -14.57
CA GLU A 70 -7.39 -1.18 -15.06
C GLU A 70 -7.00 -2.67 -15.21
N GLU A 71 -5.72 -2.99 -15.47
CA GLU A 71 -5.24 -4.35 -15.68
C GLU A 71 -4.67 -4.95 -14.38
N ILE A 72 -5.57 -5.35 -13.48
CA ILE A 72 -5.23 -5.90 -12.16
C ILE A 72 -5.15 -7.45 -12.24
N PRO A 73 -4.08 -8.09 -11.73
CA PRO A 73 -3.97 -9.55 -11.70
C PRO A 73 -5.01 -10.15 -10.77
N ASP A 74 -5.51 -11.32 -11.14
CA ASP A 74 -6.44 -12.06 -10.30
C ASP A 74 -5.69 -13.08 -9.43
N LEU A 75 -5.78 -12.93 -8.10
CA LEU A 75 -5.06 -13.82 -7.16
C LEU A 75 -5.45 -15.29 -7.31
N LYS A 76 -6.64 -15.61 -7.83
CA LYS A 76 -7.06 -17.01 -8.05
C LYS A 76 -6.16 -17.77 -9.04
N ASP A 77 -5.43 -17.05 -9.89
CA ASP A 77 -4.56 -17.65 -10.91
C ASP A 77 -3.19 -18.03 -10.33
N TYR A 78 -2.82 -17.44 -9.19
CA TYR A 78 -1.51 -17.60 -8.54
C TYR A 78 -1.58 -18.30 -7.18
N VAL A 79 -2.73 -18.19 -6.50
CA VAL A 79 -2.93 -18.64 -5.13
C VAL A 79 -4.07 -19.65 -5.10
N PRO A 80 -3.91 -20.82 -4.44
CA PRO A 80 -4.98 -21.79 -4.29
C PRO A 80 -6.24 -21.18 -3.67
N ARG A 81 -7.42 -21.64 -4.13
CA ARG A 81 -8.72 -21.16 -3.65
C ARG A 81 -8.93 -21.32 -2.14
N SER A 82 -8.30 -22.33 -1.54
CA SER A 82 -8.31 -22.59 -0.09
C SER A 82 -7.73 -21.41 0.71
N VAL A 83 -6.58 -20.90 0.28
CA VAL A 83 -5.89 -19.76 0.92
C VAL A 83 -6.68 -18.46 0.77
N LEU A 84 -7.45 -18.32 -0.31
CA LEU A 84 -8.31 -17.16 -0.57
C LEU A 84 -9.68 -17.24 0.13
N GLY A 85 -9.99 -18.33 0.83
CA GLY A 85 -11.27 -18.51 1.53
C GLY A 85 -12.48 -18.67 0.60
N LEU A 86 -12.26 -19.14 -0.63
CA LEU A 86 -13.30 -19.33 -1.66
C LEU A 86 -13.91 -20.75 -1.65
N GLU A 87 -13.64 -21.56 -0.63
CA GLU A 87 -14.16 -22.93 -0.49
C GLU A 87 -15.69 -23.03 -0.27
N GLY A 88 -16.43 -21.93 -0.45
CA GLY A 88 -17.88 -21.88 -0.29
C GLY A 88 -18.72 -22.17 -1.54
N ASP A 89 -18.14 -22.50 -2.70
CA ASP A 89 -18.91 -22.69 -3.96
C ASP A 89 -18.54 -23.94 -4.78
N ALA A 90 -17.81 -24.91 -4.20
CA ALA A 90 -17.64 -26.22 -4.82
C ALA A 90 -17.29 -27.31 -3.79
N ASP A 91 -18.30 -28.15 -3.53
CA ASP A 91 -18.29 -29.51 -2.98
C ASP A 91 -17.60 -29.81 -1.63
N GLU A 92 -18.44 -30.36 -0.75
CA GLU A 92 -18.11 -31.08 0.48
C GLU A 92 -17.19 -32.27 0.18
N ASP A 93 -15.99 -32.31 0.78
CA ASP A 93 -15.38 -33.53 1.37
C ASP A 93 -13.95 -33.24 1.84
N ARG A 94 -13.73 -33.30 3.17
CA ARG A 94 -12.61 -33.97 3.88
C ARG A 94 -12.50 -33.49 5.33
N GLU A 95 -13.09 -34.28 6.24
CA GLU A 95 -13.12 -34.07 7.68
C GLU A 95 -11.79 -34.31 8.44
N ASP A 96 -10.66 -34.65 7.79
CA ASP A 96 -9.41 -35.00 8.52
C ASP A 96 -8.32 -33.91 8.50
N GLY A 97 -8.55 -32.78 7.81
CA GLY A 97 -7.64 -31.64 7.76
C GLY A 97 -7.87 -30.57 8.83
N GLN A 98 -9.09 -30.50 9.36
CA GLN A 98 -9.54 -29.37 10.18
C GLN A 98 -8.89 -29.31 11.56
N GLU A 99 -8.45 -30.42 12.15
CA GLU A 99 -7.83 -30.40 13.48
C GLU A 99 -6.39 -29.88 13.46
N LYS A 100 -5.62 -30.21 12.41
CA LYS A 100 -4.26 -29.67 12.21
C LYS A 100 -4.29 -28.19 11.86
N GLU A 101 -5.20 -27.81 10.96
CA GLU A 101 -5.34 -26.42 10.55
C GLU A 101 -5.84 -25.53 11.69
N ARG A 102 -6.76 -26.02 12.53
CA ARG A 102 -7.18 -25.29 13.75
C ARG A 102 -6.05 -25.15 14.76
N LYS A 103 -5.25 -26.19 15.01
CA LYS A 103 -4.10 -26.13 15.93
C LYS A 103 -2.99 -25.21 15.41
N GLU A 104 -2.75 -25.19 14.12
CA GLU A 104 -1.80 -24.26 13.50
C GLU A 104 -2.32 -22.83 13.55
N LYS A 105 -3.60 -22.62 13.26
CA LYS A 105 -4.26 -21.32 13.37
C LYS A 105 -4.29 -20.79 14.81
N GLU A 106 -4.46 -21.64 15.80
CA GLU A 106 -4.44 -21.28 17.22
C GLU A 106 -3.03 -20.92 17.71
N ARG A 107 -1.99 -21.65 17.26
CA ARG A 107 -0.58 -21.24 17.49
C ARG A 107 -0.25 -19.91 16.82
N VAL A 108 -0.72 -19.73 15.59
CA VAL A 108 -0.52 -18.48 14.84
C VAL A 108 -1.28 -17.34 15.52
N GLU A 109 -2.49 -17.56 16.05
CA GLU A 109 -3.24 -16.57 16.84
C GLU A 109 -2.56 -16.22 18.16
N GLU A 110 -1.95 -17.18 18.86
CA GLU A 110 -1.20 -16.92 20.09
C GLU A 110 0.09 -16.13 19.80
N GLU A 111 0.82 -16.48 18.74
CA GLU A 111 1.97 -15.70 18.27
C GLU A 111 1.54 -14.30 17.84
N VAL A 112 0.41 -14.18 17.14
CA VAL A 112 -0.21 -12.91 16.75
C VAL A 112 -0.58 -12.05 17.96
N ARG A 113 -1.12 -12.63 19.04
CA ARG A 113 -1.45 -11.89 20.26
C ARG A 113 -0.20 -11.36 20.93
N LYS A 114 0.87 -12.16 20.96
CA LYS A 114 2.19 -11.76 21.45
C LYS A 114 2.81 -10.65 20.59
N LEU A 115 2.54 -10.66 19.29
CA LEU A 115 3.01 -9.64 18.35
C LEU A 115 2.12 -8.38 18.34
N GLU A 116 0.83 -8.46 18.67
CA GLU A 116 -0.03 -7.28 18.92
C GLU A 116 0.46 -6.52 20.15
N GLU A 117 0.98 -7.22 21.15
CA GLU A 117 1.66 -6.64 22.32
C GLU A 117 2.98 -5.96 21.91
N GLU A 118 3.78 -6.57 21.03
CA GLU A 118 5.00 -5.97 20.46
C GLU A 118 4.72 -4.79 19.50
N LEU A 119 3.60 -4.84 18.78
CA LEU A 119 3.14 -3.78 17.86
C LEU A 119 2.67 -2.52 18.60
N ALA A 120 2.23 -2.67 19.86
CA ALA A 120 1.93 -1.56 20.75
C ALA A 120 3.22 -0.89 21.27
N GLU A 121 4.34 -1.62 21.34
CA GLU A 121 5.66 -1.08 21.72
C GLU A 121 6.43 -0.46 20.54
N MET A 122 6.09 -0.82 19.30
CA MET A 122 6.75 -0.28 18.11
C MET A 122 6.31 1.18 17.84
N LYS A 123 7.06 2.14 18.38
CA LYS A 123 7.03 3.54 17.96
C LYS A 123 7.87 3.70 16.70
N VAL A 124 7.26 4.31 15.68
CA VAL A 124 7.93 4.76 14.47
C VAL A 124 8.16 6.25 14.65
N ASP A 125 9.39 6.71 14.44
CA ASP A 125 9.71 8.13 14.56
C ASP A 125 9.08 8.94 13.40
N GLU A 126 9.04 10.27 13.56
CA GLU A 126 8.44 11.24 12.62
C GLU A 126 9.00 11.15 11.17
N ASP A 127 10.12 10.43 10.98
CA ASP A 127 10.82 10.22 9.70
C ASP A 127 10.64 8.81 9.09
N GLY A 128 9.75 7.96 9.63
CA GLY A 128 9.41 6.67 9.01
C GLY A 128 10.50 5.59 9.07
N ARG A 129 11.49 5.72 9.96
CA ARG A 129 12.46 4.65 10.27
C ARG A 129 12.01 3.83 11.48
N VAL A 130 12.16 2.52 11.37
CA VAL A 130 12.03 1.58 12.50
C VAL A 130 13.34 1.62 13.28
N LEU A 131 13.31 2.08 14.54
CA LEU A 131 14.48 2.02 15.42
C LEU A 131 14.65 0.59 15.95
N PRO A 132 15.83 -0.05 15.80
CA PRO A 132 16.17 -1.21 16.61
C PRO A 132 16.49 -0.73 18.03
N ASN A 133 15.68 -1.10 19.02
CA ASN A 133 15.97 -0.73 20.40
C ASN A 133 17.19 -1.51 20.92
N GLY A 134 18.23 -0.76 21.29
CA GLY A 134 19.47 -1.26 21.84
C GLY A 134 19.29 -1.84 23.23
N LYS A 135 19.57 -3.13 23.37
CA LYS A 135 20.10 -3.72 24.60
C LYS A 135 21.58 -4.01 24.40
N THR A 136 22.39 -2.96 24.40
CA THR A 136 23.82 -3.10 24.67
C THR A 136 23.98 -3.20 26.17
N ASN A 137 24.05 -4.43 26.70
CA ASN A 137 24.63 -4.65 28.01
C ASN A 137 26.09 -4.23 27.94
N GLY A 138 26.42 -3.14 28.62
CA GLY A 138 27.79 -2.77 28.88
C GLY A 138 28.38 -3.67 29.96
N GLU A 139 29.52 -4.26 29.66
CA GLU A 139 30.57 -4.48 30.65
C GLU A 139 31.89 -4.07 30.00
N VAL A 140 32.46 -3.00 30.55
CA VAL A 140 33.79 -2.49 30.25
C VAL A 140 34.75 -3.11 31.26
N ALA A 141 35.78 -3.79 30.76
CA ALA A 141 37.01 -4.07 31.49
C ALA A 141 38.19 -4.11 30.50
N ASP A 142 38.83 -2.95 30.40
CA ASP A 142 40.27 -2.68 30.30
C ASP A 142 41.21 -3.92 30.29
N ASP A 143 42.10 -4.06 29.28
CA ASP A 143 43.53 -3.71 29.43
C ASP A 143 44.32 -3.93 28.11
N ASN A 144 45.54 -3.40 28.12
CA ASN A 144 46.48 -3.04 27.07
C ASN A 144 47.22 -4.17 26.31
N VAL A 145 47.88 -3.67 25.28
CA VAL A 145 48.82 -4.17 24.25
C VAL A 145 49.96 -5.16 24.61
N ASP A 146 50.40 -5.83 23.52
CA ASP A 146 51.73 -6.42 23.20
C ASP A 146 52.15 -7.78 23.82
N ASP A 147 52.21 -8.84 22.98
CA ASP A 147 53.45 -9.59 22.67
C ASP A 147 53.22 -10.65 21.55
N VAL A 148 54.18 -10.78 20.64
CA VAL A 148 54.34 -11.81 19.57
C VAL A 148 55.48 -12.74 20.02
N PRO A 149 55.66 -14.05 19.63
CA PRO A 149 55.27 -14.68 18.34
C PRO A 149 54.87 -16.19 18.34
N THR A 150 54.25 -16.62 17.24
CA THR A 150 54.20 -17.94 16.53
C THR A 150 55.39 -18.92 16.75
N PRO A 151 55.37 -20.26 16.37
CA PRO A 151 54.31 -21.26 16.06
C PRO A 151 54.45 -22.61 16.83
N THR A 152 53.42 -23.48 16.82
CA THR A 152 53.63 -24.93 16.56
C THR A 152 52.37 -25.61 15.99
N PRO A 153 52.48 -26.42 14.92
CA PRO A 153 51.35 -27.08 14.25
C PRO A 153 50.99 -28.44 14.88
N GLY A 154 49.70 -28.72 15.06
CA GLY A 154 49.25 -30.05 15.50
C GLY A 154 47.74 -30.27 15.44
N THR A 155 47.33 -31.11 14.48
CA THR A 155 46.06 -31.87 14.39
C THR A 155 44.78 -31.11 13.97
N PRO A 156 44.12 -31.53 12.86
CA PRO A 156 42.86 -30.94 12.43
C PRO A 156 41.70 -31.50 13.28
N LYS A 157 41.05 -30.63 14.05
CA LYS A 157 39.75 -30.93 14.65
C LYS A 157 38.73 -29.98 14.04
N GLU A 158 37.69 -30.58 13.49
CA GLU A 158 36.63 -29.96 12.71
C GLU A 158 36.09 -28.67 13.33
N SER A 159 36.14 -27.59 12.56
CA SER A 159 35.35 -26.39 12.81
C SER A 159 33.87 -26.76 12.66
N PRO A 160 32.97 -26.37 13.59
CA PRO A 160 31.55 -26.38 13.28
C PRO A 160 31.33 -25.37 12.16
N THR A 161 30.86 -25.88 11.02
CA THR A 161 30.44 -25.10 9.87
C THR A 161 29.44 -24.04 10.33
N THR A 162 29.86 -22.78 10.28
CA THR A 162 28.99 -21.60 10.37
C THR A 162 28.17 -21.48 9.08
N THR A 163 27.28 -22.44 8.86
CA THR A 163 26.08 -22.18 8.06
C THR A 163 25.08 -21.52 8.98
N PRO A 164 24.68 -20.24 8.77
CA PRO A 164 23.47 -19.73 9.38
C PRO A 164 22.32 -20.55 8.79
N GLN A 165 21.96 -21.63 9.47
CA GLN A 165 20.73 -22.34 9.23
C GLN A 165 19.63 -21.32 9.55
N LEU A 166 19.08 -20.68 8.52
CA LEU A 166 17.88 -19.87 8.66
C LEU A 166 16.85 -20.79 9.32
N ALA A 167 16.51 -20.48 10.57
CA ALA A 167 15.37 -21.09 11.24
C ALA A 167 14.16 -20.98 10.29
N PRO A 168 13.25 -21.97 10.27
CA PRO A 168 12.04 -21.88 9.46
C PRO A 168 11.33 -20.57 9.80
N GLN A 169 11.28 -19.66 8.83
CA GLN A 169 10.75 -18.32 9.02
C GLN A 169 9.26 -18.45 9.31
N GLY A 170 8.84 -18.05 10.50
CA GLY A 170 7.43 -18.10 10.87
C GLY A 170 6.60 -17.14 10.01
N PRO A 171 5.27 -17.34 9.87
CA PRO A 171 4.40 -16.45 9.09
C PRO A 171 4.54 -14.96 9.47
N SER A 172 4.78 -14.66 10.74
CA SER A 172 5.04 -13.29 11.22
C SER A 172 6.35 -12.69 10.71
N GLN A 173 7.41 -13.50 10.62
CA GLN A 173 8.71 -13.05 10.12
C GLN A 173 8.63 -12.80 8.60
N LEU A 174 7.94 -13.68 7.89
CA LEU A 174 7.64 -13.49 6.46
C LEU A 174 6.83 -12.22 6.22
N LEU A 175 5.82 -11.94 7.04
CA LEU A 175 5.06 -10.68 6.96
C LEU A 175 5.95 -9.47 7.22
N THR A 176 6.82 -9.53 8.23
CA THR A 176 7.72 -8.43 8.57
C THR A 176 8.70 -8.15 7.43
N ALA A 177 9.27 -9.20 6.84
CA ALA A 177 10.14 -9.09 5.66
C ALA A 177 9.38 -8.54 4.45
N LEU A 178 8.14 -8.96 4.24
CA LEU A 178 7.25 -8.48 3.19
C LEU A 178 6.96 -6.98 3.35
N LEU A 179 6.61 -6.51 4.55
CA LEU A 179 6.37 -5.09 4.80
C LEU A 179 7.65 -4.26 4.66
N ALA A 180 8.80 -4.79 5.05
CA ALA A 180 10.09 -4.11 4.91
C ALA A 180 10.51 -3.89 3.44
N ARG A 181 10.12 -4.79 2.53
CA ARG A 181 10.41 -4.65 1.09
C ARG A 181 9.37 -3.84 0.31
N LEU A 182 8.18 -3.60 0.86
CA LEU A 182 7.11 -2.86 0.17
C LEU A 182 7.52 -1.45 -0.28
N PRO A 183 8.33 -0.67 0.48
CA PRO A 183 8.80 0.63 0.00
C PRO A 183 9.65 0.52 -1.28
N ASP A 184 10.32 -0.60 -1.51
CA ASP A 184 11.16 -0.80 -2.70
C ASP A 184 10.39 -1.43 -3.88
N ALA A 185 9.11 -1.78 -3.68
CA ALA A 185 8.23 -2.33 -4.70
C ALA A 185 7.63 -1.23 -5.61
N THR A 186 8.50 -0.52 -6.33
CA THR A 186 8.18 0.64 -7.18
C THR A 186 7.94 0.30 -8.64
N ASN A 187 7.55 -0.95 -8.92
CA ASN A 187 7.14 -1.36 -10.26
C ASN A 187 5.97 -2.35 -10.20
N ARG A 188 5.26 -2.48 -11.33
CA ARG A 188 4.08 -3.35 -11.50
C ARG A 188 4.35 -4.79 -11.08
N SER A 189 5.47 -5.37 -11.50
CA SER A 189 5.79 -6.78 -11.22
C SER A 189 6.04 -7.04 -9.73
N LEU A 190 6.84 -6.19 -9.08
CA LEU A 190 7.17 -6.32 -7.66
C LEU A 190 5.94 -6.15 -6.77
N ILE A 191 5.06 -5.20 -7.09
CA ILE A 191 3.87 -4.96 -6.29
C ILE A 191 2.83 -6.08 -6.48
N ASP A 192 2.69 -6.60 -7.70
CA ASP A 192 1.82 -7.74 -8.00
C ASP A 192 2.33 -9.00 -7.28
N GLN A 193 3.64 -9.25 -7.31
CA GLN A 193 4.25 -10.35 -6.56
C GLN A 193 4.09 -10.17 -5.04
N ALA A 194 4.18 -8.93 -4.53
CA ALA A 194 3.94 -8.66 -3.13
C ALA A 194 2.50 -8.95 -2.71
N ALA A 195 1.52 -8.74 -3.59
CA ALA A 195 0.13 -9.11 -3.36
C ALA A 195 -0.06 -10.63 -3.26
N VAL A 196 0.59 -11.38 -4.17
CA VAL A 196 0.59 -12.84 -4.15
C VAL A 196 1.22 -13.37 -2.87
N ASP A 197 2.40 -12.88 -2.49
CA ASP A 197 3.09 -13.31 -1.27
C ASP A 197 2.28 -12.96 -0.01
N PHE A 198 1.59 -11.81 0.01
CA PHE A 198 0.71 -11.44 1.11
C PHE A 198 -0.48 -12.39 1.24
N ALA A 199 -1.05 -12.84 0.13
CA ALA A 199 -2.20 -13.73 0.14
C ALA A 199 -1.91 -15.07 0.85
N PHE A 200 -0.69 -15.60 0.76
CA PHE A 200 -0.27 -16.79 1.51
C PHE A 200 -0.18 -16.58 3.03
N LEU A 201 -0.10 -15.34 3.50
CA LEU A 201 -0.02 -14.97 4.91
C LEU A 201 -1.38 -14.54 5.49
N ASN A 202 -2.45 -14.61 4.67
CA ASN A 202 -3.77 -14.04 4.93
C ASN A 202 -4.33 -14.45 6.30
N SER A 203 -4.17 -13.55 7.25
CA SER A 203 -4.71 -13.65 8.61
C SER A 203 -5.23 -12.30 9.05
N LYS A 204 -6.18 -12.28 9.99
CA LYS A 204 -6.75 -11.04 10.52
C LYS A 204 -5.68 -10.08 11.02
N ALA A 205 -4.64 -10.59 11.67
CA ALA A 205 -3.54 -9.78 12.16
C ALA A 205 -2.57 -9.32 11.06
N ALA A 206 -2.31 -10.15 10.04
CA ALA A 206 -1.54 -9.72 8.89
C ALA A 206 -2.21 -8.54 8.18
N ARG A 207 -3.53 -8.60 8.01
CA ARG A 207 -4.34 -7.52 7.42
C ARG A 207 -4.30 -6.24 8.24
N LYS A 208 -4.52 -6.32 9.56
CA LYS A 208 -4.36 -5.15 10.46
C LYS A 208 -2.96 -4.51 10.37
N ARG A 209 -1.90 -5.33 10.33
CA ARG A 209 -0.51 -4.83 10.20
C ARG A 209 -0.30 -4.13 8.86
N LEU A 210 -0.84 -4.67 7.77
CA LEU A 210 -0.80 -4.03 6.45
C LEU A 210 -1.54 -2.69 6.46
N VAL A 211 -2.75 -2.63 7.03
CA VAL A 211 -3.54 -1.39 7.14
C VAL A 211 -2.75 -0.33 7.91
N LYS A 212 -2.17 -0.67 9.06
CA LYS A 212 -1.35 0.26 9.86
C LYS A 212 -0.13 0.76 9.07
N PHE A 213 0.56 -0.15 8.38
CA PHE A 213 1.73 0.20 7.55
C PHE A 213 1.35 1.16 6.42
N MET A 214 0.24 0.90 5.71
CA MET A 214 -0.25 1.75 4.62
C MET A 214 -0.80 3.10 5.08
N GLY A 215 -1.22 3.23 6.34
CA GLY A 215 -1.60 4.52 6.92
C GLY A 215 -0.41 5.38 7.36
N GLN A 216 0.81 4.84 7.38
CA GLN A 216 2.02 5.52 7.86
C GLN A 216 3.01 5.85 6.74
N VAL A 217 2.51 6.07 5.52
CA VAL A 217 3.37 6.38 4.37
C VAL A 217 4.11 7.69 4.59
N PRO A 218 5.45 7.71 4.45
CA PRO A 218 6.22 8.94 4.57
C PRO A 218 5.75 10.00 3.57
N LYS A 219 5.52 11.23 4.04
CA LYS A 219 5.00 12.33 3.22
C LYS A 219 5.91 12.73 2.05
N ASN A 220 7.20 12.43 2.15
CA ASN A 220 8.20 12.65 1.11
C ASN A 220 8.19 11.58 -0.01
N ARG A 221 7.44 10.48 0.17
CA ARG A 221 7.43 9.29 -0.70
C ARG A 221 6.05 9.06 -1.34
N SER A 222 5.47 10.13 -1.89
CA SER A 222 4.16 10.06 -2.57
C SER A 222 4.15 9.21 -3.85
N ASP A 223 5.33 8.91 -4.39
CA ASP A 223 5.57 7.99 -5.52
C ASP A 223 5.13 6.55 -5.23
N LEU A 224 5.03 6.16 -3.95
CA LEU A 224 4.57 4.83 -3.55
C LEU A 224 3.05 4.67 -3.63
N LEU A 225 2.30 5.76 -3.60
CA LEU A 225 0.83 5.72 -3.49
C LEU A 225 0.15 4.97 -4.65
N PRO A 226 0.55 5.14 -5.93
CA PRO A 226 0.00 4.35 -7.03
C PRO A 226 0.20 2.84 -6.83
N HIS A 227 1.39 2.44 -6.37
CA HIS A 227 1.74 1.05 -6.11
C HIS A 227 0.92 0.48 -4.96
N TYR A 228 0.79 1.22 -3.85
CA TYR A 228 -0.01 0.79 -2.71
C TYR A 228 -1.50 0.73 -3.06
N ALA A 229 -2.02 1.67 -3.85
CA ALA A 229 -3.39 1.61 -4.36
C ALA A 229 -3.63 0.36 -5.21
N ARG A 230 -2.68 0.00 -6.09
CA ARG A 230 -2.75 -1.23 -6.89
C ARG A 230 -2.74 -2.48 -6.00
N LEU A 231 -1.83 -2.55 -5.01
CA LEU A 231 -1.78 -3.64 -4.04
C LEU A 231 -3.14 -3.81 -3.32
N VAL A 232 -3.70 -2.71 -2.81
CA VAL A 232 -5.02 -2.74 -2.15
C VAL A 232 -6.10 -3.21 -3.12
N ALA A 233 -6.08 -2.76 -4.37
CA ALA A 233 -7.07 -3.17 -5.36
C ALA A 233 -7.02 -4.68 -5.68
N ILE A 234 -5.82 -5.27 -5.76
CA ILE A 234 -5.63 -6.72 -5.93
C ILE A 234 -6.20 -7.48 -4.73
N LEU A 235 -5.86 -7.05 -3.51
CA LEU A 235 -6.27 -7.72 -2.29
C LEU A 235 -7.77 -7.58 -2.01
N ASN A 236 -8.36 -6.43 -2.30
CA ASN A 236 -9.75 -6.08 -1.96
C ASN A 236 -10.80 -7.02 -2.56
N ARG A 237 -10.46 -7.71 -3.67
CA ARG A 237 -11.35 -8.70 -4.29
C ARG A 237 -11.62 -9.92 -3.38
N TYR A 238 -10.63 -10.30 -2.57
CA TYR A 238 -10.66 -11.48 -1.71
C TYR A 238 -10.66 -11.14 -0.22
N MET A 239 -10.15 -9.96 0.13
CA MET A 239 -9.99 -9.44 1.48
C MET A 239 -10.57 -8.02 1.57
N PRO A 240 -11.91 -7.85 1.49
CA PRO A 240 -12.56 -6.54 1.40
C PRO A 240 -12.43 -5.70 2.68
N ASP A 241 -12.10 -6.34 3.81
CA ASP A 241 -11.82 -5.66 5.07
C ASP A 241 -10.57 -4.77 4.97
N VAL A 242 -9.54 -5.19 4.23
CA VAL A 242 -8.32 -4.39 4.00
C VAL A 242 -8.67 -3.05 3.35
N GLY A 243 -9.42 -3.07 2.25
CA GLY A 243 -9.82 -1.84 1.56
C GLY A 243 -10.69 -0.94 2.43
N THR A 244 -11.66 -1.54 3.15
CA THR A 244 -12.58 -0.81 4.02
C THR A 244 -11.85 -0.12 5.18
N GLU A 245 -10.94 -0.82 5.86
CA GLU A 245 -10.19 -0.28 7.00
C GLU A 245 -9.19 0.80 6.56
N ILE A 246 -8.54 0.66 5.39
CA ILE A 246 -7.63 1.68 4.85
C ILE A 246 -8.41 2.96 4.51
N VAL A 247 -9.54 2.86 3.82
CA VAL A 247 -10.37 4.03 3.48
C VAL A 247 -10.83 4.74 4.76
N ALA A 248 -11.28 3.99 5.77
CA ALA A 248 -11.68 4.56 7.05
C ALA A 248 -10.53 5.31 7.75
N ALA A 249 -9.33 4.72 7.77
CA ALA A 249 -8.14 5.36 8.36
C ALA A 249 -7.75 6.66 7.62
N LEU A 250 -7.78 6.64 6.29
CA LEU A 250 -7.49 7.82 5.46
C LEU A 250 -8.54 8.93 5.63
N ASP A 251 -9.82 8.58 5.74
CA ASP A 251 -10.90 9.53 5.99
C ASP A 251 -10.74 10.23 7.34
N ASP A 252 -10.39 9.48 8.39
CA ASP A 252 -10.13 10.04 9.72
C ASP A 252 -8.92 10.96 9.73
N GLU A 253 -7.83 10.58 9.05
CA GLU A 253 -6.64 11.43 8.88
C GLU A 253 -6.98 12.70 8.10
N PHE A 254 -7.71 12.57 6.99
CA PHE A 254 -8.15 13.71 6.18
C PHE A 254 -8.97 14.70 7.01
N ARG A 255 -9.96 14.21 7.78
CA ARG A 255 -10.79 15.04 8.68
C ARG A 255 -9.97 15.69 9.79
N TYR A 256 -8.98 14.99 10.33
CA TYR A 256 -8.06 15.54 11.32
C TYR A 256 -7.24 16.69 10.73
N LEU A 257 -6.63 16.50 9.56
CA LEU A 257 -5.84 17.52 8.86
C LEU A 257 -6.70 18.73 8.45
N GLN A 258 -7.94 18.49 7.99
CA GLN A 258 -8.87 19.56 7.65
C GLN A 258 -9.20 20.44 8.87
N ARG A 259 -9.45 19.84 10.04
CA ARG A 259 -9.69 20.59 11.28
C ARG A 259 -8.47 21.38 11.72
N LYS A 260 -7.27 20.78 11.64
CA LYS A 260 -6.02 21.43 12.02
C LYS A 260 -5.67 22.62 11.11
N LYS A 261 -6.03 22.59 9.83
CA LYS A 261 -5.81 23.71 8.89
C LYS A 261 -6.67 24.94 9.21
N ASN A 262 -7.79 24.75 9.91
CA ASN A 262 -8.71 25.83 10.29
C ASN A 262 -8.39 26.47 11.66
N VAL A 263 -7.26 26.09 12.28
CA VAL A 263 -6.73 26.64 13.53
C VAL A 263 -5.39 27.30 13.23
#